data_AF-W0J0D6-F1
#
_entry.id   AF-W0J0D6-F1
#
_cell.length_a   1.000
_cell.length_b   1.000
_cell.length_c   1.000
_cell.angle_alpha   90.00
_cell.angle_beta   90.00
_cell.angle_gamma   90.00
#
_symmetry.space_group_name_H-M   'P 1'
#
loop_
_entity.id
_entity.type
_entity.pdbx_description
1 polymer ?
#
loop_
_entity_poly.entity_id
_entity_poly.type
_entity_poly.pdbx_seq_one_letter_code
_entity_poly.pdbx_strand_id
1 'polypeptide(L)'
;MPAAPYQPPHTLTPAILRLVAEISEDIGRYSATSQNAPPPHLRRDNRIRTIHASLAIENNTLTLEQVTALVAGKRVLGPPREIQEVHNAIDAYEHLDRWSDPHGNGHGNGAG
;
A
#
# COMPACT_ATOMS: atom_id res chain seq x y z
N MET A 1 -33.79 -7.01 -19.13
CA MET A 1 -32.47 -7.46 -19.63
C MET A 1 -31.44 -7.04 -18.57
N PRO A 2 -30.77 -7.96 -17.86
CA PRO A 2 -29.67 -7.55 -16.98
C PRO A 2 -28.53 -6.99 -17.82
N ALA A 3 -27.90 -5.91 -17.34
CA ALA A 3 -26.71 -5.35 -17.98
C ALA A 3 -25.56 -6.37 -17.92
N ALA A 4 -24.81 -6.51 -19.02
CA ALA A 4 -23.61 -7.33 -19.02
C ALA A 4 -22.62 -6.83 -17.94
N PRO A 5 -21.92 -7.73 -17.23
CA PRO A 5 -20.94 -7.33 -16.23
C PRO A 5 -19.87 -6.43 -16.87
N TYR A 6 -19.51 -5.35 -16.19
CA TYR A 6 -18.49 -4.42 -16.66
C TYR A 6 -17.16 -5.16 -16.85
N GLN A 7 -16.59 -5.05 -18.05
CA GLN A 7 -15.27 -5.58 -18.36
C GLN A 7 -14.31 -4.41 -18.62
N PRO A 8 -13.33 -4.17 -17.74
CA PRO A 8 -12.34 -3.13 -17.94
C PRO A 8 -11.54 -3.39 -19.24
N PRO A 9 -11.27 -2.37 -20.07
CA PRO A 9 -10.62 -2.52 -21.37
C PRO A 9 -9.09 -2.63 -21.23
N HIS A 10 -8.59 -3.64 -20.54
CA HIS A 10 -7.16 -3.90 -20.40
C HIS A 10 -6.69 -4.85 -21.50
N THR A 11 -5.58 -4.52 -22.17
CA THR A 11 -4.94 -5.38 -23.17
C THR A 11 -3.49 -5.63 -22.78
N LEU A 12 -3.09 -6.91 -22.75
CA LEU A 12 -1.72 -7.29 -22.45
C LEU A 12 -0.80 -6.87 -23.59
N THR A 13 0.34 -6.27 -23.25
CA THR A 13 1.37 -5.88 -24.21
C THR A 13 2.69 -6.59 -23.89
N PRO A 14 3.60 -6.73 -24.87
CA PRO A 14 4.95 -7.25 -24.59
C PRO A 14 5.69 -6.44 -23.52
N ALA A 15 5.44 -5.13 -23.41
CA ALA A 15 6.03 -4.29 -22.38
C ALA A 15 5.53 -4.65 -20.97
N ILE A 16 4.22 -4.89 -20.81
CA ILE A 16 3.65 -5.34 -19.53
C ILE A 16 4.25 -6.69 -19.15
N LEU A 17 4.32 -7.64 -20.09
CA LEU A 17 4.93 -8.95 -19.84
C LEU A 17 6.38 -8.86 -19.39
N ARG A 18 7.17 -8.01 -20.06
CA ARG A 18 8.56 -7.77 -19.69
C ARG A 18 8.69 -7.18 -18.28
N LEU A 19 7.88 -6.16 -17.95
CA LEU A 19 7.88 -5.56 -16.61
C LEU A 19 7.48 -6.58 -15.52
N VAL A 20 6.49 -7.44 -15.78
CA VAL A 20 6.11 -8.51 -14.85
C VAL A 20 7.27 -9.48 -14.62
N ALA A 21 7.99 -9.87 -15.67
CA ALA A 21 9.15 -10.75 -15.56
C ALA A 21 10.28 -10.09 -14.74
N GLU A 22 10.61 -8.82 -15.03
CA GLU A 22 11.63 -8.05 -14.32
C GLU A 22 11.28 -7.90 -12.83
N ILE A 23 10.04 -7.51 -12.50
CA ILE A 23 9.56 -7.39 -11.12
C ILE A 23 9.63 -8.74 -10.40
N SER A 24 9.27 -9.83 -11.08
CA SER A 24 9.29 -11.18 -10.48
C SER A 24 10.71 -11.66 -10.19
N GLU A 25 11.67 -11.37 -11.09
CA GLU A 25 13.09 -11.65 -10.86
C GLU A 25 13.62 -10.88 -9.64
N ASP A 26 13.28 -9.60 -9.53
CA ASP A 26 13.71 -8.75 -8.41
C ASP A 26 13.10 -9.20 -7.08
N ILE A 27 11.82 -9.57 -7.05
CA ILE A 27 11.18 -10.18 -5.88
C ILE A 27 11.87 -11.50 -5.50
N GLY A 28 12.19 -12.34 -6.49
CA GLY A 28 12.92 -13.59 -6.30
C GLY A 28 14.30 -13.37 -5.68
N ARG A 29 15.08 -12.42 -6.23
CA ARG A 29 16.40 -12.05 -5.70
C ARG A 29 16.31 -11.49 -4.29
N TYR A 30 15.34 -10.62 -4.02
CA TYR A 30 15.11 -10.04 -2.70
C TYR A 30 14.74 -11.10 -1.66
N SER A 31 13.80 -11.99 -1.98
CA SER A 31 13.36 -13.06 -1.08
C SER A 31 14.44 -14.10 -0.80
N ALA A 32 15.27 -14.45 -1.78
CA ALA A 32 16.39 -15.38 -1.60
C ALA A 32 17.50 -14.82 -0.69
N THR A 33 17.70 -13.50 -0.71
CA THR A 33 18.72 -12.82 0.13
C THR A 33 18.18 -12.38 1.48
N SER A 34 16.90 -12.07 1.56
CA SER A 34 16.20 -11.64 2.77
C SER A 34 15.61 -12.85 3.48
N GLN A 35 16.45 -13.67 4.12
CA GLN A 35 16.02 -14.88 4.85
C GLN A 35 15.07 -14.58 6.03
N ASN A 36 14.91 -13.31 6.42
CA ASN A 36 14.02 -12.87 7.48
C ASN A 36 13.18 -11.68 7.01
N ALA A 37 11.99 -11.53 7.58
CA ALA A 37 11.21 -10.31 7.42
C ALA A 37 12.07 -9.08 7.81
N PRO A 38 11.95 -7.95 7.08
CA PRO A 38 12.70 -6.75 7.40
C PRO A 38 12.48 -6.36 8.86
N PRO A 39 13.53 -5.93 9.58
CA PRO A 39 13.43 -5.49 10.96
C PRO A 39 12.26 -4.52 11.18
N PRO A 40 11.60 -4.55 12.36
CA PRO A 40 10.44 -3.71 12.64
C PRO A 40 10.65 -2.21 12.36
N HIS A 41 11.87 -1.70 12.57
CA HIS A 41 12.21 -0.30 12.29
C HIS A 41 12.16 0.01 10.78
N LEU A 42 12.74 -0.85 9.92
CA LEU A 42 12.67 -0.66 8.46
C LEU A 42 11.25 -0.74 7.94
N ARG A 43 10.42 -1.64 8.48
CA ARG A 43 8.99 -1.70 8.14
C ARG A 43 8.27 -0.40 8.48
N ARG A 44 8.55 0.15 9.66
CA ARG A 44 7.99 1.43 10.12
C ARG A 44 8.44 2.59 9.22
N ASP A 45 9.73 2.66 8.90
CA ASP A 45 10.30 3.72 8.05
C ASP A 45 9.74 3.68 6.63
N ASN A 46 9.64 2.48 6.04
CA ASN A 46 9.03 2.31 4.73
C ASN A 46 7.57 2.79 4.74
N ARG A 47 6.82 2.45 5.79
CA ARG A 47 5.43 2.86 5.92
C ARG A 47 5.25 4.36 6.11
N ILE A 48 6.13 5.01 6.88
CA ILE A 48 6.16 6.47 6.99
C ILE A 48 6.38 7.12 5.62
N ARG A 49 7.35 6.60 4.85
CA ARG A 49 7.63 7.08 3.48
C ARG A 49 6.45 6.88 2.54
N THR A 50 5.77 5.73 2.62
CA THR A 50 4.56 5.45 1.85
C THR A 50 3.45 6.45 2.18
N ILE A 51 3.14 6.66 3.47
CA ILE A 51 2.10 7.61 3.90
C ILE A 51 2.42 9.03 3.40
N HIS A 52 3.65 9.49 3.61
CA HIS A 52 4.08 10.82 3.18
C HIS A 52 4.00 10.96 1.65
N ALA A 53 4.51 10.00 0.88
CA ALA A 53 4.49 10.07 -0.57
C ALA A 53 3.06 10.07 -1.14
N SER A 54 2.17 9.23 -0.59
CA SER A 54 0.77 9.20 -1.02
C SER A 54 0.06 10.52 -0.74
N LEU A 55 0.23 11.11 0.44
CA LEU A 55 -0.42 12.36 0.81
C LEU A 55 0.17 13.56 0.06
N ALA A 56 1.48 13.56 -0.23
CA ALA A 56 2.12 14.60 -1.01
C ALA A 56 1.56 14.68 -2.45
N ILE A 57 1.16 13.54 -3.04
CA ILE A 57 0.48 13.52 -4.36
C ILE A 57 -0.88 14.24 -4.28
N GLU A 58 -1.57 14.14 -3.16
CA GLU A 58 -2.86 14.81 -2.88
C GLU A 58 -2.66 16.24 -2.32
N ASN A 59 -1.50 16.85 -2.57
CA ASN A 59 -1.15 18.21 -2.14
C ASN A 59 -1.07 18.44 -0.62
N ASN A 60 -0.88 17.39 0.18
CA ASN A 60 -0.53 17.56 1.60
C ASN A 60 0.89 18.15 1.73
N THR A 61 1.06 19.12 2.63
CA THR A 61 2.29 19.92 2.76
C THR A 61 3.16 19.50 3.93
N LEU A 62 2.71 18.57 4.76
CA LEU A 62 3.48 18.09 5.91
C LEU A 62 4.75 17.38 5.47
N THR A 63 5.87 17.75 6.07
CA THR A 63 7.17 17.15 5.76
C THR A 63 7.26 15.71 6.26
N LEU A 64 8.22 14.96 5.72
CA LEU A 64 8.53 13.61 6.20
C LEU A 64 8.82 13.58 7.71
N GLU A 65 9.48 14.60 8.24
CA GLU A 65 9.76 14.73 9.68
C GLU A 65 8.47 14.93 10.48
N GLN A 66 7.55 15.77 9.99
CA GLN A 66 6.25 15.99 10.61
C GLN A 66 5.39 14.72 10.60
N VAL A 67 5.33 14.00 9.47
CA VAL A 67 4.65 12.70 9.39
C VAL A 67 5.29 11.68 10.34
N THR A 68 6.62 11.64 10.42
CA THR A 68 7.35 10.79 11.38
C THR A 68 6.98 11.12 12.82
N ALA A 69 6.90 12.41 13.16
CA ALA A 69 6.51 12.87 14.48
C ALA A 69 5.07 12.47 14.83
N LEU A 70 4.13 12.59 13.89
CA LEU A 70 2.75 12.13 14.06
C LEU A 70 2.66 10.62 14.27
N VAL A 71 3.41 9.83 13.50
CA VAL A 71 3.53 8.37 13.70
C VAL A 71 4.15 8.02 15.06
N ALA A 72 4.99 8.89 15.62
CA ALA A 72 5.55 8.73 16.96
C ALA A 72 4.64 9.26 18.08
N GLY A 73 3.42 9.71 17.77
CA GLY A 73 2.47 10.27 18.74
C GLY A 73 2.85 11.66 19.26
N LYS A 74 3.78 12.35 18.58
CA LYS A 74 4.20 13.71 18.94
C LYS A 74 3.25 14.75 18.34
N ARG A 75 3.16 15.91 18.98
CA ARG A 75 2.41 17.06 18.46
C ARG A 75 3.17 17.71 17.31
N VAL A 76 2.44 18.10 16.28
CA VAL A 76 2.95 18.81 15.11
C VAL A 76 2.10 20.05 14.87
N LEU A 77 2.74 21.15 14.51
CA LEU A 77 2.06 22.35 14.02
C LEU A 77 1.86 22.22 12.51
N GLY A 78 0.64 22.43 12.05
CA GLY A 78 0.27 22.36 10.65
C GLY A 78 -1.23 22.54 10.45
N PRO A 79 -1.71 22.56 9.19
CA PRO A 79 -3.13 22.66 8.89
C PRO A 79 -3.89 21.48 9.53
N PRO A 80 -4.96 21.73 10.31
CA PRO A 80 -5.66 20.65 11.03
C PRO A 80 -6.17 19.53 10.12
N ARG A 81 -6.59 19.89 8.91
CA ARG A 81 -7.04 18.94 7.88
C ARG A 81 -5.91 18.00 7.44
N GLU A 82 -4.74 18.54 7.13
CA GLU A 82 -3.60 17.75 6.67
C GLU A 82 -3.07 16.82 7.76
N ILE A 83 -3.09 17.26 9.02
CA ILE A 83 -2.78 16.41 10.17
C ILE A 83 -3.79 15.26 10.28
N GLN A 84 -5.08 15.55 10.10
CA GLN A 84 -6.11 14.53 10.13
C GLN A 84 -5.97 13.53 8.97
N GLU A 85 -5.57 13.98 7.78
CA GLU A 85 -5.29 13.10 6.64
C GLU A 85 -4.14 12.12 6.94
N VAL A 86 -3.08 12.59 7.61
CA VAL A 86 -1.99 11.72 8.08
C VAL A 86 -2.50 10.70 9.10
N HIS A 87 -3.28 11.11 10.09
CA HIS A 87 -3.87 10.19 11.06
C HIS A 87 -4.75 9.13 10.38
N ASN A 88 -5.63 9.56 9.48
CA ASN A 88 -6.49 8.65 8.72
C ASN A 88 -5.66 7.65 7.89
N ALA A 89 -4.57 8.10 7.27
CA ALA A 89 -3.68 7.23 6.51
C ALA A 89 -2.97 6.22 7.42
N ILE A 90 -2.47 6.64 8.59
CA ILE A 90 -1.88 5.74 9.59
C ILE A 90 -2.88 4.64 9.95
N ASP A 91 -4.10 5.02 10.34
CA ASP A 91 -5.16 4.11 10.76
C ASP A 91 -5.55 3.14 9.63
N ALA A 92 -5.69 3.65 8.39
CA ALA A 92 -6.02 2.83 7.22
C ALA A 92 -4.98 1.73 6.99
N TYR A 93 -3.69 2.08 6.99
CA TYR A 93 -2.63 1.07 6.83
C TYR A 93 -2.57 0.11 8.04
N GLU A 94 -3.05 0.48 9.24
CA GLU A 94 -3.02 -0.39 10.44
C GLU A 94 -4.11 -1.44 10.36
N HIS A 95 -5.17 -1.15 9.61
CA HIS A 95 -6.30 -2.04 9.41
C HIS A 95 -6.31 -2.75 8.06
N LEU A 96 -5.31 -2.49 7.22
CA LEU A 96 -5.19 -3.07 5.88
C LEU A 96 -5.24 -4.61 5.90
N ASP A 97 -4.57 -5.25 6.86
CA ASP A 97 -4.55 -6.72 7.01
C ASP A 97 -5.93 -7.30 7.39
N ARG A 98 -6.88 -6.45 7.79
CA ARG A 98 -8.25 -6.84 8.18
C ARG A 98 -9.29 -6.51 7.11
N TRP A 99 -8.89 -5.93 5.98
CA TRP A 99 -9.80 -5.69 4.88
C TRP A 99 -10.17 -7.00 4.21
N SER A 100 -11.46 -7.33 4.29
CA SER A 100 -12.08 -8.42 3.53
C SER A 100 -12.75 -7.84 2.30
N ASP A 101 -12.48 -8.41 1.12
CA ASP A 101 -13.23 -8.10 -0.10
C ASP A 101 -14.69 -8.59 0.06
N PRO A 102 -15.69 -7.70 0.09
CA PRO A 102 -17.10 -8.09 0.17
C PRO A 102 -17.60 -8.81 -1.10
N HIS A 103 -16.81 -8.83 -2.18
CA HIS A 103 -17.14 -9.48 -3.46
C HIS A 103 -16.21 -10.66 -3.81
N GLY A 104 -15.37 -11.11 -2.87
CA GLY A 104 -14.43 -12.21 -3.07
C GLY A 104 -15.14 -13.53 -3.38
N ASN A 105 -15.11 -13.94 -4.64
CA ASN A 105 -15.68 -15.20 -5.11
C ASN A 105 -14.83 -16.37 -4.55
N GLY A 106 -15.28 -16.99 -3.47
CA GLY A 106 -14.64 -18.13 -2.83
C GLY A 106 -14.63 -19.36 -3.74
N HIS A 107 -13.65 -19.46 -4.63
CA HIS A 107 -13.26 -20.74 -5.21
C HIS A 107 -12.39 -21.49 -4.21
N GLY A 108 -13.02 -21.93 -3.13
CA GLY A 108 -12.48 -22.97 -2.26
C GLY A 108 -12.54 -24.29 -3.01
N ASN A 109 -11.39 -24.73 -3.48
CA ASN A 109 -11.17 -26.05 -4.05
C ASN A 109 -11.42 -27.10 -2.95
N GLY A 110 -12.63 -27.63 -2.87
CA GLY A 110 -12.97 -28.78 -2.05
C GLY A 110 -12.53 -30.05 -2.76
N ALA A 111 -11.27 -30.45 -2.57
CA ALA A 111 -10.86 -31.83 -2.76
C ALA A 111 -11.31 -32.64 -1.54
N GLY A 112 -12.39 -33.39 -1.73
CA GLY A 112 -12.80 -34.53 -0.91
C GLY A 112 -12.97 -35.74 -1.82
#